data_AF-A0A8J3WZZ1-F1
#
_entry.id   AF-A0A8J3WZZ1-F1
#
_cell.length_a   1.000
_cell.length_b   1.000
_cell.length_c   1.000
_cell.angle_alpha   90.00
_cell.angle_beta   90.00
_cell.angle_gamma   90.00
#
_symmetry.space_group_name_H-M   'P 1'
#
loop_
_entity.id
_entity.type
_entity.pdbx_description
1 polymer ?
#
loop_
_entity_poly.entity_id
_entity_poly.type
_entity_poly.pdbx_seq_one_letter_code
_entity_poly.pdbx_strand_id
1 'polypeptide(L)'
;MTAYAARAATTRQAVHRTGSAMAHGVVTEQLIADVLPHAHCCADWSVVRALYHQQIQILDSGAGYVPDVLHGALADAVLRASWSYAGLEEQLCQHALAVLVDVAEQEVIDHDQVRALVHDDRAVAARADHPAARRRPSLGEAIIETCRRLRDVRHLRDALDLSASTGLLIGSTSYGRFYNVRGNRHGTLASDLDLIIVTETPKVLDAIADKLASIPFVSAADVDQFVRRGDIFTDRLDDGRTVFSHKVGLWSGGTPDPMLPAEVAPADYLLSLHLMTRPVLDRILVTSTPRIRRETAGSRRTVKDYREAPRGQRDHVRTFAGRSYHLDLATTSVDGGCLREPRVYYIDQFDAYCPGFYQMMLVPPPDLPWDHLDLRPALNEFRAKLDERVQYEAVTRRHALLRPSLAHVRREAFAPHVIRLLDEGY
;
A
#
# COMPACT_ATOMS: atom_id res chain seq x y z
N MET A 1 0.15 -6.60 -24.43
CA MET A 1 1.16 -6.77 -23.38
C MET A 1 2.56 -7.12 -23.89
N THR A 2 2.72 -7.82 -25.03
CA THR A 2 4.04 -8.22 -25.56
C THR A 2 4.88 -7.10 -26.19
N ALA A 3 4.26 -6.06 -26.75
CA ALA A 3 4.98 -4.87 -27.24
C ALA A 3 5.48 -3.92 -26.11
N TYR A 4 5.01 -4.12 -24.88
CA TYR A 4 5.26 -3.25 -23.72
C TYR A 4 6.57 -3.60 -22.98
N ALA A 5 6.91 -4.89 -22.93
CA ALA A 5 8.16 -5.38 -22.34
C ALA A 5 9.40 -4.94 -23.15
N ALA A 6 9.27 -4.78 -24.46
CA ALA A 6 10.36 -4.35 -25.33
C ALA A 6 10.75 -2.88 -25.11
N ARG A 7 9.79 -1.98 -24.86
CA ARG A 7 10.07 -0.55 -24.55
C ARG A 7 10.74 -0.37 -23.19
N ALA A 8 10.36 -1.13 -22.17
CA ALA A 8 10.99 -1.08 -20.86
C ALA A 8 12.46 -1.53 -20.87
N ALA A 9 12.83 -2.46 -21.77
CA ALA A 9 14.20 -2.90 -21.94
C ALA A 9 15.09 -1.84 -22.62
N THR A 10 14.55 -1.08 -23.58
CA THR A 10 15.30 -0.03 -24.28
C THR A 10 15.57 1.19 -23.38
N THR A 11 14.63 1.55 -22.49
CA THR A 11 14.81 2.62 -21.50
C THR A 11 15.89 2.28 -20.46
N ARG A 12 16.01 1.00 -20.05
CA ARG A 12 17.07 0.56 -19.12
C ARG A 12 18.49 0.75 -19.66
N GLN A 13 18.70 0.63 -20.98
CA GLN A 13 20.02 0.81 -21.59
C GLN A 13 20.44 2.28 -21.71
N ALA A 14 19.48 3.21 -21.85
CA ALA A 14 19.77 4.64 -21.90
C ALA A 14 20.11 5.21 -20.51
N VAL A 15 19.42 4.75 -19.45
CA VAL A 15 19.62 5.21 -18.07
C VAL A 15 20.94 4.70 -17.47
N HIS A 16 21.43 3.53 -17.89
CA HIS A 16 22.67 2.97 -17.35
C HIS A 16 23.93 3.78 -17.71
N ARG A 17 23.85 4.71 -18.68
CA ARG A 17 24.98 5.56 -19.09
C ARG A 17 25.09 6.90 -18.34
N THR A 18 24.13 7.24 -17.47
CA THR A 18 24.15 8.49 -16.68
C THR A 18 24.28 8.28 -15.17
N GLY A 19 24.33 7.04 -14.69
CA GLY A 19 24.27 6.70 -13.26
C GLY A 19 25.58 6.79 -12.47
N SER A 20 26.38 7.85 -12.60
CA SER A 20 27.62 8.01 -11.81
C SER A 20 27.70 9.25 -10.91
N ALA A 21 26.60 9.98 -10.71
CA ALA A 21 26.55 11.03 -9.71
C ALA A 21 25.11 11.14 -9.22
N MET A 22 24.88 10.97 -7.91
CA MET A 22 23.79 11.52 -7.08
C MET A 22 23.72 10.70 -5.78
N ALA A 23 24.74 10.87 -4.93
CA ALA A 23 24.67 10.54 -3.51
C ALA A 23 24.29 11.79 -2.70
N HIS A 24 23.47 12.67 -3.29
CA HIS A 24 22.94 13.87 -2.66
C HIS A 24 21.44 13.65 -2.48
N GLY A 25 20.90 13.99 -1.30
CA GLY A 25 19.49 13.74 -1.00
C GLY A 25 18.54 14.41 -1.99
N VAL A 26 17.28 13.95 -2.03
CA VAL A 26 16.27 14.37 -3.02
C VAL A 26 16.01 15.88 -3.01
N VAL A 27 16.34 16.57 -1.91
CA VAL A 27 16.22 18.02 -1.81
C VAL A 27 17.55 18.63 -1.38
N THR A 28 18.35 18.99 -2.37
CA THR A 28 19.41 20.01 -2.26
C THR A 28 18.94 21.22 -3.04
N GLU A 29 19.35 22.43 -2.64
CA GLU A 29 18.99 23.65 -3.36
C GLU A 29 19.39 23.53 -4.84
N GLN A 30 18.41 23.62 -5.73
CA GLN A 30 18.61 23.45 -7.18
C GLN A 30 17.74 24.41 -7.96
N LEU A 31 18.29 24.94 -9.07
CA LEU A 31 17.51 25.72 -10.02
C LEU A 31 16.54 24.78 -10.76
N ILE A 32 15.28 25.20 -10.83
CA ILE A 32 14.24 24.45 -11.56
C ILE A 32 14.62 24.30 -13.04
N ALA A 33 15.27 25.31 -13.62
CA ALA A 33 15.77 25.30 -14.98
C ALA A 33 16.74 24.13 -15.27
N ASP A 34 17.45 23.63 -14.25
CA ASP A 34 18.36 22.50 -14.39
C ASP A 34 17.61 21.15 -14.25
N VAL A 35 16.55 21.10 -13.44
CA VAL A 35 15.82 19.85 -13.13
C VAL A 35 14.75 19.53 -14.17
N LEU A 36 13.96 20.52 -14.61
CA LEU A 36 12.81 20.30 -15.48
C LEU A 36 13.15 19.68 -16.85
N PRO A 37 14.24 20.06 -17.54
CA PRO A 37 14.60 19.41 -18.80
C PRO A 37 14.80 17.90 -18.63
N HIS A 38 15.40 17.47 -17.52
CA HIS A 38 15.57 16.06 -17.20
C HIS A 38 14.25 15.38 -16.85
N ALA A 39 13.38 16.05 -16.08
CA ALA A 39 12.03 15.56 -15.79
C ALA A 39 11.24 15.26 -17.07
N HIS A 40 11.25 16.19 -18.02
CA HIS A 40 10.56 16.07 -19.32
C HIS A 40 11.20 15.04 -20.27
N CYS A 41 12.49 14.77 -20.15
CA CYS A 41 13.13 13.66 -20.87
C CYS A 41 12.65 12.28 -20.39
N CYS A 42 12.29 12.16 -19.11
CA CYS A 42 11.90 10.89 -18.49
C CYS A 42 10.40 10.59 -18.65
N ALA A 43 9.53 11.59 -18.49
CA ALA A 43 8.08 11.40 -18.53
C ALA A 43 7.34 12.64 -19.04
N ASP A 44 6.11 12.43 -19.50
CA ASP A 44 5.20 13.54 -19.83
C ASP A 44 4.54 14.09 -18.55
N TRP A 45 5.03 15.25 -18.12
CA TRP A 45 4.53 15.98 -16.96
C TRP A 45 3.44 17.00 -17.29
N SER A 46 3.06 17.17 -18.56
CA SER A 46 2.11 18.22 -18.99
C SER A 46 0.76 18.13 -18.29
N VAL A 47 0.23 16.91 -18.11
CA VAL A 47 -1.05 16.67 -17.42
C VAL A 47 -0.94 16.98 -15.93
N VAL A 48 0.16 16.58 -15.27
CA VAL A 48 0.38 16.90 -13.85
C VAL A 48 0.41 18.42 -13.65
N ARG A 49 1.16 19.14 -14.52
CA ARG A 49 1.24 20.60 -14.50
C ARG A 49 -0.12 21.26 -14.65
N ALA A 50 -0.88 20.88 -15.68
CA ALA A 50 -2.18 21.47 -15.97
C ALA A 50 -3.19 21.26 -14.82
N LEU A 51 -3.26 20.05 -14.27
CA LEU A 51 -4.15 19.74 -13.15
C LEU A 51 -3.73 20.44 -11.86
N TYR A 52 -2.42 20.55 -11.59
CA TYR A 52 -1.93 21.20 -10.38
C TYR A 52 -2.10 22.72 -10.44
N HIS A 53 -1.91 23.31 -11.63
CA HIS A 53 -2.24 24.70 -11.88
C HIS A 53 -3.73 24.97 -11.63
N GLN A 54 -4.61 24.10 -12.13
CA GLN A 54 -6.05 24.20 -11.84
C GLN A 54 -6.35 24.11 -10.34
N GLN A 55 -5.63 23.25 -9.60
CA GLN A 55 -5.76 23.18 -8.14
C GLN A 55 -5.37 24.50 -7.48
N ILE A 56 -4.24 25.08 -7.85
CA ILE A 56 -3.78 26.37 -7.30
C ILE A 56 -4.79 27.48 -7.63
N GLN A 57 -5.28 27.57 -8.87
CA GLN A 57 -6.30 28.55 -9.25
C GLN A 57 -7.58 28.44 -8.42
N ILE A 58 -8.03 27.22 -8.11
CA ILE A 58 -9.20 26.99 -7.24
C ILE A 58 -8.90 27.51 -5.83
N LEU A 59 -7.76 27.12 -5.26
CA LEU A 59 -7.38 27.55 -3.91
C LEU A 59 -7.25 29.08 -3.79
N ASP A 60 -6.63 29.71 -4.79
CA ASP A 60 -6.39 31.16 -4.82
C ASP A 60 -7.66 31.95 -5.13
N SER A 61 -8.68 31.33 -5.75
CA SER A 61 -10.01 31.93 -5.90
C SER A 61 -10.78 32.05 -4.57
N GLY A 62 -10.22 31.55 -3.48
CA GLY A 62 -10.87 31.50 -2.16
C GLY A 62 -11.87 30.36 -2.02
N ALA A 63 -11.98 29.48 -3.03
CA ALA A 63 -12.70 28.23 -2.89
C ALA A 63 -11.94 27.35 -1.88
N GLY A 64 -12.39 27.33 -0.62
CA GLY A 64 -11.76 26.57 0.47
C GLY A 64 -11.82 25.04 0.31
N TYR A 65 -12.00 24.53 -0.91
CA TYR A 65 -12.09 23.10 -1.23
C TYR A 65 -11.63 22.80 -2.66
N VAL A 66 -10.83 21.72 -2.80
CA VAL A 66 -10.45 21.13 -4.08
C VAL A 66 -11.30 19.87 -4.34
N PRO A 67 -12.02 19.77 -5.47
CA PRO A 67 -12.83 18.59 -5.78
C PRO A 67 -12.04 17.28 -5.75
N ASP A 68 -12.61 16.23 -5.15
CA ASP A 68 -11.98 14.89 -5.09
C ASP A 68 -11.59 14.34 -6.46
N VAL A 69 -12.37 14.70 -7.49
CA VAL A 69 -12.13 14.27 -8.87
C VAL A 69 -10.80 14.84 -9.37
N LEU A 70 -10.49 16.10 -9.04
CA LEU A 70 -9.23 16.74 -9.41
C LEU A 70 -8.06 16.11 -8.64
N HIS A 71 -8.20 15.90 -7.33
CA HIS A 71 -7.18 15.22 -6.52
C HIS A 71 -6.90 13.79 -7.03
N GLY A 72 -7.97 13.06 -7.39
CA GLY A 72 -7.88 11.73 -7.98
C GLY A 72 -7.20 11.72 -9.35
N ALA A 73 -7.47 12.73 -10.19
CA ALA A 73 -6.84 12.89 -11.49
C ALA A 73 -5.34 13.23 -11.37
N LEU A 74 -4.97 14.05 -10.37
CA LEU A 74 -3.58 14.36 -10.05
C LEU A 74 -2.81 13.10 -9.64
N ALA A 75 -3.34 12.33 -8.69
CA ALA A 75 -2.72 11.08 -8.25
C ALA A 75 -2.54 10.08 -9.40
N ASP A 76 -3.53 9.97 -10.29
CA ASP A 76 -3.49 9.12 -11.48
C ASP A 76 -2.49 9.62 -12.54
N ALA A 77 -2.35 10.94 -12.72
CA ALA A 77 -1.35 11.53 -13.60
C ALA A 77 0.07 11.29 -13.09
N VAL A 78 0.32 11.48 -11.78
CA VAL A 78 1.60 11.15 -11.15
C VAL A 78 1.89 9.65 -11.24
N LEU A 79 0.88 8.79 -11.02
CA LEU A 79 1.04 7.35 -11.19
C LEU A 79 1.51 6.98 -12.60
N ARG A 80 0.92 7.57 -13.65
CA ARG A 80 1.36 7.32 -15.03
C ARG A 80 2.80 7.79 -15.26
N ALA A 81 3.17 8.96 -14.76
CA ALA A 81 4.55 9.45 -14.84
C ALA A 81 5.52 8.51 -14.12
N SER A 82 5.12 7.95 -12.97
CA SER A 82 5.96 7.06 -12.15
C SER A 82 6.43 5.80 -12.87
N TRP A 83 5.71 5.35 -13.91
CA TRP A 83 6.11 4.17 -14.69
C TRP A 83 7.45 4.34 -15.42
N SER A 84 7.86 5.58 -15.71
CA SER A 84 9.18 5.89 -16.28
C SER A 84 10.32 5.83 -15.26
N TYR A 85 10.01 5.69 -13.97
CA TYR A 85 10.97 5.80 -12.86
C TYR A 85 11.04 4.51 -12.03
N ALA A 86 10.75 3.36 -12.63
CA ALA A 86 10.84 2.08 -11.93
C ALA A 86 12.27 1.86 -11.40
N GLY A 87 12.44 1.82 -10.07
CA GLY A 87 13.76 1.73 -9.44
C GLY A 87 14.52 3.06 -9.40
N LEU A 88 13.84 4.19 -9.56
CA LEU A 88 14.37 5.56 -9.48
C LEU A 88 13.42 6.46 -8.67
N GLU A 89 12.86 5.94 -7.59
CA GLU A 89 11.84 6.60 -6.75
C GLU A 89 12.32 7.95 -6.19
N GLU A 90 13.61 8.06 -5.87
CA GLU A 90 14.23 9.31 -5.44
C GLU A 90 14.17 10.38 -6.55
N GLN A 91 14.55 10.01 -7.77
CA GLN A 91 14.50 10.89 -8.94
C GLN A 91 13.07 11.25 -9.34
N LEU A 92 12.13 10.29 -9.25
CA LEU A 92 10.70 10.56 -9.43
C LEU A 92 10.23 11.65 -8.48
N CYS A 93 10.58 11.52 -7.20
CA CYS A 93 10.18 12.51 -6.20
C CYS A 93 10.76 13.89 -6.50
N GLN A 94 12.06 13.97 -6.81
CA GLN A 94 12.74 15.22 -7.15
C GLN A 94 12.06 15.92 -8.33
N HIS A 95 11.84 15.18 -9.42
CA HIS A 95 11.21 15.72 -10.63
C HIS A 95 9.75 16.12 -10.41
N ALA A 96 8.99 15.30 -9.67
CA ALA A 96 7.61 15.61 -9.35
C ALA A 96 7.51 16.90 -8.52
N LEU A 97 8.34 17.04 -7.48
CA LEU A 97 8.38 18.25 -6.66
C LEU A 97 8.81 19.47 -7.47
N ALA A 98 9.84 19.36 -8.32
CA ALA A 98 10.26 20.46 -9.20
C ALA A 98 9.13 20.91 -10.14
N VAL A 99 8.34 19.97 -10.66
CA VAL A 99 7.14 20.28 -11.46
C VAL A 99 6.09 21.04 -10.65
N LEU A 100 5.86 20.67 -9.38
CA LEU A 100 4.90 21.40 -8.53
C LEU A 100 5.39 22.81 -8.18
N VAL A 101 6.68 22.92 -7.81
CA VAL A 101 7.31 24.19 -7.43
C VAL A 101 7.35 25.17 -8.62
N ASP A 102 7.61 24.69 -9.83
CA ASP A 102 7.59 25.52 -11.04
C ASP A 102 6.19 26.06 -11.37
N VAL A 103 5.15 25.24 -11.19
CA VAL A 103 3.76 25.69 -11.37
C VAL A 103 3.36 26.74 -10.30
N ALA A 104 4.02 26.75 -9.14
CA ALA A 104 3.88 27.77 -8.12
C ALA A 104 4.80 29.00 -8.35
N GLU A 105 5.34 29.14 -9.57
CA GLU A 105 6.14 30.29 -10.03
C GLU A 105 7.39 30.55 -9.18
N GLN A 106 7.98 29.50 -8.60
CA GLN A 106 9.27 29.59 -7.91
C GLN A 106 10.41 29.20 -8.86
N GLU A 107 11.61 29.73 -8.66
CA GLU A 107 12.78 29.45 -9.52
C GLU A 107 13.69 28.34 -8.96
N VAL A 108 13.57 28.07 -7.66
CA VAL A 108 14.43 27.16 -6.90
C VAL A 108 13.59 26.14 -6.15
N ILE A 109 14.06 24.89 -6.09
CA ILE A 109 13.56 23.88 -5.17
C ILE A 109 14.55 23.72 -4.01
N ASP A 110 14.06 23.96 -2.78
CA ASP A 110 14.82 23.83 -1.54
C ASP A 110 13.96 23.21 -0.43
N HIS A 111 14.50 23.14 0.80
CA HIS A 111 13.79 22.57 1.95
C HIS A 111 12.52 23.33 2.31
N ASP A 112 12.50 24.65 2.16
CA ASP A 112 11.35 25.48 2.54
C ASP A 112 10.22 25.34 1.53
N GLN A 113 10.53 25.27 0.24
CA GLN A 113 9.53 25.03 -0.81
C GLN A 113 8.93 23.63 -0.69
N VAL A 114 9.75 22.61 -0.41
CA VAL A 114 9.24 21.25 -0.18
C VAL A 114 8.41 21.19 1.10
N ARG A 115 8.82 21.90 2.17
CA ARG A 115 8.00 22.03 3.38
C ARG A 115 6.66 22.69 3.06
N ALA A 116 6.63 23.76 2.26
CA ALA A 116 5.38 24.39 1.86
C ALA A 116 4.45 23.41 1.13
N LEU A 117 4.96 22.61 0.19
CA LEU A 117 4.17 21.60 -0.53
C LEU A 117 3.65 20.48 0.37
N VAL A 118 4.48 19.99 1.30
CA VAL A 118 4.08 18.95 2.26
C VAL A 118 2.97 19.50 3.15
N HIS A 119 3.14 20.70 3.69
CA HIS A 119 2.26 21.28 4.72
C HIS A 119 1.09 22.11 4.15
N ASP A 120 0.89 22.15 2.82
CA ASP A 120 -0.26 22.81 2.20
C ASP A 120 -1.56 22.00 2.41
N ASP A 121 -2.24 22.28 3.51
CA ASP A 121 -3.53 21.67 3.86
C ASP A 121 -4.75 22.38 3.25
N ARG A 122 -4.56 23.45 2.46
CA ARG A 122 -5.67 24.21 1.87
C ARG A 122 -6.57 23.33 0.98
N ALA A 123 -5.98 22.34 0.30
CA ALA A 123 -6.70 21.37 -0.53
C ALA A 123 -7.42 20.25 0.27
N VAL A 124 -7.09 20.09 1.55
CA VAL A 124 -7.48 18.94 2.37
C VAL A 124 -8.54 19.30 3.42
N ALA A 125 -8.56 20.55 3.89
CA ALA A 125 -9.30 20.97 5.09
C ALA A 125 -10.83 20.88 5.00
N ALA A 126 -11.44 20.84 3.82
CA ALA A 126 -12.89 21.05 3.69
C ALA A 126 -13.78 19.86 4.08
N ARG A 127 -13.24 18.76 4.61
CA ARG A 127 -14.00 17.51 4.87
C ARG A 127 -14.12 17.09 6.33
N ALA A 128 -13.97 18.04 7.25
CA ALA A 128 -14.00 17.80 8.68
C ALA A 128 -15.41 17.56 9.27
N ASP A 129 -16.35 16.94 8.55
CA ASP A 129 -17.68 16.58 9.10
C ASP A 129 -17.63 15.32 9.99
N HIS A 130 -16.50 14.60 10.01
CA HIS A 130 -16.32 13.43 10.87
C HIS A 130 -15.04 13.54 11.72
N PRO A 131 -15.15 13.65 13.06
CA PRO A 131 -13.98 13.71 13.96
C PRO A 131 -13.12 12.44 13.97
N ALA A 132 -13.59 11.35 13.36
CA ALA A 132 -12.85 10.09 13.17
C ALA A 132 -12.23 9.95 11.76
N ALA A 133 -12.50 10.88 10.83
CA ALA A 133 -11.96 10.80 9.47
C ALA A 133 -10.46 11.10 9.50
N ARG A 134 -9.67 10.14 9.01
CA ARG A 134 -8.23 10.31 8.83
C ARG A 134 -7.97 11.44 7.83
N ARG A 135 -7.12 12.42 8.20
CA ARG A 135 -6.64 13.47 7.29
C ARG A 135 -6.05 12.84 6.02
N ARG A 136 -6.47 13.33 4.86
CA ARG A 136 -5.87 13.02 3.56
C ARG A 136 -4.54 13.78 3.42
N PRO A 137 -3.48 13.19 2.86
CA PRO A 137 -2.23 13.90 2.62
C PRO A 137 -2.37 15.01 1.57
N SER A 138 -1.50 16.02 1.61
CA SER A 138 -1.32 16.92 0.47
C SER A 138 -0.74 16.13 -0.72
N LEU A 139 -0.78 16.69 -1.93
CA LEU A 139 -0.15 16.03 -3.09
C LEU A 139 1.37 15.85 -2.88
N GLY A 140 2.06 16.87 -2.37
CA GLY A 140 3.49 16.81 -2.07
C GLY A 140 3.83 15.73 -1.05
N GLU A 141 3.06 15.65 0.04
CA GLU A 141 3.17 14.58 1.03
C GLU A 141 2.94 13.21 0.40
N ALA A 142 1.86 13.04 -0.37
CA ALA A 142 1.54 11.74 -0.99
C ALA A 142 2.62 11.28 -1.99
N ILE A 143 3.27 12.21 -2.71
CA ILE A 143 4.42 11.94 -3.59
C ILE A 143 5.60 11.43 -2.79
N ILE A 144 6.07 12.23 -1.82
CA ILE A 144 7.24 11.90 -1.00
C ILE A 144 7.04 10.56 -0.29
N GLU A 145 5.90 10.38 0.37
CA GLU A 145 5.66 9.23 1.21
C GLU A 145 5.44 7.95 0.38
N THR A 146 4.86 8.07 -0.82
CA THR A 146 4.77 6.92 -1.76
C THR A 146 6.16 6.54 -2.27
N CYS A 147 6.95 7.50 -2.76
CA CYS A 147 8.30 7.24 -3.27
C CYS A 147 9.23 6.66 -2.19
N ARG A 148 9.18 7.20 -0.95
CA ARG A 148 9.93 6.67 0.20
C ARG A 148 9.62 5.19 0.44
N ARG A 149 8.34 4.82 0.47
CA ARG A 149 7.92 3.43 0.71
C ARG A 149 8.30 2.51 -0.44
N LEU A 150 8.20 2.97 -1.69
CA LEU A 150 8.61 2.18 -2.85
C LEU A 150 10.13 1.96 -2.88
N ARG A 151 10.93 2.98 -2.53
CA ARG A 151 12.38 2.84 -2.32
C ARG A 151 12.68 1.79 -1.26
N ASP A 152 12.03 1.90 -0.10
CA ASP A 152 12.27 1.01 1.04
C ASP A 152 11.80 -0.43 0.74
N VAL A 153 10.78 -0.63 -0.11
CA VAL A 153 10.43 -1.96 -0.66
C VAL A 153 11.56 -2.57 -1.48
N ARG A 154 12.36 -1.78 -2.21
CA ARG A 154 13.53 -2.33 -2.93
C ARG A 154 14.57 -2.84 -1.96
N HIS A 155 14.92 -2.07 -0.93
CA HIS A 155 15.85 -2.51 0.11
C HIS A 155 15.35 -3.76 0.84
N LEU A 156 14.05 -3.82 1.14
CA LEU A 156 13.42 -5.01 1.72
C LEU A 156 13.47 -6.19 0.76
N ARG A 157 13.20 -5.99 -0.53
CA ARG A 157 13.36 -7.05 -1.54
C ARG A 157 14.81 -7.54 -1.56
N ASP A 158 15.78 -6.66 -1.73
CA ASP A 158 17.20 -7.06 -1.84
C ASP A 158 17.68 -7.86 -0.61
N ALA A 159 17.11 -7.59 0.57
CA ALA A 159 17.39 -8.33 1.79
C ALA A 159 16.55 -9.62 1.97
N LEU A 160 15.26 -9.61 1.61
CA LEU A 160 14.26 -10.64 1.94
C LEU A 160 13.88 -11.55 0.77
N ASP A 161 14.47 -11.33 -0.40
CA ASP A 161 14.32 -12.15 -1.61
C ASP A 161 15.03 -13.52 -1.44
N LEU A 162 14.51 -14.31 -0.51
CA LEU A 162 14.98 -15.66 -0.20
C LEU A 162 14.47 -16.64 -1.26
N SER A 163 15.28 -17.64 -1.63
CA SER A 163 15.01 -18.57 -2.74
C SER A 163 13.73 -19.40 -2.66
N ALA A 164 13.02 -19.37 -1.54
CA ALA A 164 11.75 -20.08 -1.30
C ALA A 164 10.66 -19.16 -0.70
N SER A 165 10.64 -17.88 -1.12
CA SER A 165 9.64 -16.91 -0.68
C SER A 165 9.03 -16.09 -1.81
N THR A 166 7.88 -15.49 -1.54
CA THR A 166 7.22 -14.52 -2.42
C THR A 166 6.73 -13.35 -1.60
N GLY A 167 7.02 -12.13 -2.04
CA GLY A 167 6.59 -10.90 -1.40
C GLY A 167 5.39 -10.30 -2.11
N LEU A 168 4.36 -9.90 -1.36
CA LEU A 168 3.20 -9.19 -1.88
C LEU A 168 3.09 -7.85 -1.19
N LEU A 169 3.28 -6.77 -1.95
CA LEU A 169 3.06 -5.41 -1.50
C LEU A 169 1.57 -5.10 -1.56
N ILE A 170 0.99 -4.83 -0.39
CA ILE A 170 -0.44 -4.61 -0.19
C ILE A 170 -0.68 -3.27 0.53
N GLY A 171 -1.93 -3.01 0.90
CA GLY A 171 -2.24 -1.85 1.73
C GLY A 171 -2.21 -0.54 0.96
N SER A 172 -1.89 0.55 1.66
CA SER A 172 -2.03 1.91 1.10
C SER A 172 -1.15 2.17 -0.13
N THR A 173 0.00 1.50 -0.21
CA THR A 173 0.90 1.55 -1.37
C THR A 173 0.39 0.74 -2.56
N SER A 174 -0.64 -0.11 -2.41
CA SER A 174 -1.32 -0.79 -3.51
C SER A 174 -2.59 -0.03 -3.93
N TYR A 175 -3.45 0.35 -2.99
CA TYR A 175 -4.74 0.99 -3.34
C TYR A 175 -4.75 2.53 -3.34
N GLY A 176 -3.67 3.19 -2.93
CA GLY A 176 -3.66 4.63 -2.62
C GLY A 176 -2.41 5.38 -3.03
N ARG A 177 -1.59 4.82 -3.95
CA ARG A 177 -0.36 5.48 -4.47
C ARG A 177 -0.65 6.91 -4.89
N PHE A 178 0.17 7.84 -4.40
CA PHE A 178 0.08 9.28 -4.69
C PHE A 178 -1.26 9.95 -4.32
N TYR A 179 -2.14 9.24 -3.59
CA TYR A 179 -3.49 9.71 -3.25
C TYR A 179 -3.73 9.77 -1.74
N ASN A 180 -3.34 8.73 -1.00
CA ASN A 180 -3.67 8.57 0.42
C ASN A 180 -2.54 7.92 1.25
N VAL A 181 -1.33 7.85 0.71
CA VAL A 181 -0.12 7.49 1.47
C VAL A 181 0.35 8.74 2.22
N ARG A 182 0.51 8.67 3.54
CA ARG A 182 0.76 9.84 4.39
C ARG A 182 1.94 9.63 5.33
N GLY A 183 2.56 10.72 5.74
CA GLY A 183 3.68 10.76 6.67
C GLY A 183 3.22 10.88 8.12
N ASN A 184 4.17 10.90 9.05
CA ASN A 184 3.91 11.15 10.46
C ASN A 184 3.79 12.65 10.70
N ARG A 185 2.55 13.18 10.71
CA ARG A 185 2.28 14.62 10.88
C ARG A 185 1.08 14.89 11.78
N HIS A 186 1.14 15.98 12.54
CA HIS A 186 0.05 16.47 13.42
C HIS A 186 -0.48 15.43 14.41
N GLY A 187 0.41 14.59 14.98
CA GLY A 187 0.00 13.51 15.89
C GLY A 187 -0.82 12.40 15.21
N THR A 188 -0.91 12.39 13.88
CA THR A 188 -1.54 11.30 13.12
C THR A 188 -0.49 10.27 12.70
N LEU A 189 -0.79 8.99 12.94
CA LEU A 189 0.09 7.90 12.54
C LEU A 189 0.27 7.86 11.02
N ALA A 190 1.52 7.77 10.57
CA ALA A 190 1.89 7.54 9.17
C ALA A 190 1.17 6.33 8.56
N SER A 191 1.09 6.28 7.24
CA SER A 191 0.70 5.04 6.55
C SER A 191 1.78 3.99 6.75
N ASP A 192 1.35 2.81 7.24
CA ASP A 192 2.18 1.61 7.30
C ASP A 192 2.61 1.19 5.87
N LEU A 193 3.77 0.54 5.78
CA LEU A 193 4.15 -0.27 4.63
C LEU A 193 3.70 -1.71 4.90
N ASP A 194 2.74 -2.23 4.13
CA ASP A 194 2.16 -3.54 4.38
C ASP A 194 2.74 -4.58 3.40
N LEU A 195 3.35 -5.65 3.93
CA LEU A 195 3.98 -6.70 3.16
C LEU A 195 3.51 -8.08 3.65
N ILE A 196 2.98 -8.89 2.74
CA ILE A 196 2.81 -10.33 2.97
C ILE A 196 4.03 -11.07 2.42
N ILE A 197 4.63 -11.94 3.23
CA ILE A 197 5.69 -12.85 2.78
C ILE A 197 5.14 -14.27 2.85
N VAL A 198 5.05 -14.91 1.69
CA VAL A 198 4.60 -16.30 1.58
C VAL A 198 5.81 -17.19 1.46
N THR A 199 5.86 -18.26 2.26
CA THR A 199 7.01 -19.17 2.33
C THR A 199 6.54 -20.63 2.29
N GLU A 200 7.46 -21.56 2.04
CA GLU A 200 7.11 -22.99 2.14
C GLU A 200 7.02 -23.46 3.59
N THR A 201 7.85 -22.90 4.47
CA THR A 201 7.97 -23.27 5.88
C THR A 201 8.19 -22.03 6.75
N PRO A 202 7.72 -22.00 8.01
CA PRO A 202 7.97 -20.86 8.89
C PRO A 202 9.38 -20.87 9.50
N LYS A 203 10.18 -21.92 9.29
CA LYS A 203 11.58 -21.99 9.72
C LYS A 203 12.48 -20.90 9.10
N VAL A 204 11.98 -20.19 8.11
CA VAL A 204 12.66 -19.02 7.49
C VAL A 204 12.59 -17.76 8.35
N LEU A 205 11.85 -17.77 9.48
CA LEU A 205 11.73 -16.62 10.37
C LEU A 205 13.10 -16.13 10.88
N ASP A 206 14.00 -17.03 11.25
CA ASP A 206 15.34 -16.67 11.73
C ASP A 206 16.15 -15.96 10.63
N ALA A 207 16.13 -16.52 9.41
CA ALA A 207 16.77 -15.91 8.25
C ALA A 207 16.18 -14.54 7.92
N ILE A 208 14.85 -14.37 8.05
CA ILE A 208 14.20 -13.07 7.86
C ILE A 208 14.64 -12.08 8.93
N ALA A 209 14.74 -12.49 10.20
CA ALA A 209 15.21 -11.64 11.29
C ALA A 209 16.66 -11.17 11.06
N ASP A 210 17.56 -12.09 10.68
CA ASP A 210 18.96 -11.75 10.35
C ASP A 210 19.05 -10.73 9.21
N LYS A 211 18.22 -10.92 8.17
CA LYS A 211 18.16 -9.99 7.03
C LYS A 211 17.58 -8.64 7.42
N LEU A 212 16.52 -8.60 8.23
CA LEU A 212 15.97 -7.35 8.76
C LEU A 212 17.00 -6.60 9.61
N ALA A 213 17.75 -7.30 10.47
CA ALA A 213 18.82 -6.71 11.29
C ALA A 213 19.94 -6.08 10.46
N SER A 214 20.17 -6.55 9.24
CA SER A 214 21.17 -6.00 8.33
C SER A 214 20.76 -4.70 7.62
N ILE A 215 19.48 -4.32 7.71
CA ILE A 215 18.95 -3.11 7.05
C ILE A 215 19.16 -1.91 7.99
N PRO A 216 19.95 -0.88 7.59
CA PRO A 216 20.37 0.19 8.52
C PRO A 216 19.25 1.01 9.15
N PHE A 217 18.10 1.10 8.47
CA PHE A 217 16.95 1.89 8.91
C PHE A 217 15.88 1.07 9.63
N VAL A 218 16.13 -0.21 9.91
CA VAL A 218 15.21 -1.07 10.67
C VAL A 218 15.51 -0.98 12.17
N SER A 219 14.45 -0.89 12.98
CA SER A 219 14.53 -0.90 14.45
C SER A 219 15.06 -2.22 15.00
N ALA A 220 16.28 -2.22 15.55
CA ALA A 220 16.88 -3.40 16.18
C ALA A 220 16.04 -3.96 17.34
N ALA A 221 15.43 -3.08 18.15
CA ALA A 221 14.57 -3.48 19.26
C ALA A 221 13.30 -4.21 18.81
N ASP A 222 12.77 -3.86 17.64
CA ASP A 222 11.64 -4.57 17.04
C ASP A 222 12.09 -5.88 16.41
N VAL A 223 13.29 -5.95 15.82
CA VAL A 223 13.85 -7.23 15.34
C VAL A 223 14.08 -8.21 16.51
N ASP A 224 14.57 -7.76 17.65
CA ASP A 224 14.69 -8.60 18.85
C ASP A 224 13.33 -9.13 19.32
N GLN A 225 12.26 -8.33 19.20
CA GLN A 225 10.90 -8.76 19.48
C GLN A 225 10.38 -9.75 18.42
N PHE A 226 10.70 -9.52 17.15
CA PHE A 226 10.38 -10.43 16.06
C PHE A 226 10.98 -11.81 16.30
N VAL A 227 12.28 -11.90 16.67
CA VAL A 227 12.97 -13.16 16.99
C VAL A 227 12.27 -13.89 18.14
N ARG A 228 12.10 -13.22 19.29
CA ARG A 228 11.46 -13.84 20.46
C ARG A 228 10.05 -14.37 20.15
N ARG A 229 9.28 -13.63 19.36
CA ARG A 229 7.94 -14.05 18.94
C ARG A 229 7.99 -15.16 17.89
N GLY A 230 8.98 -15.14 17.00
CA GLY A 230 9.24 -16.17 16.01
C GLY A 230 9.49 -17.53 16.65
N ASP A 231 10.28 -17.58 17.72
CA ASP A 231 10.53 -18.79 18.50
C ASP A 231 9.23 -19.37 19.09
N ILE A 232 8.41 -18.52 19.72
CA ILE A 232 7.10 -18.93 20.28
C ILE A 232 6.19 -19.46 19.17
N PHE A 233 6.20 -18.81 18.01
CA PHE A 233 5.36 -19.19 16.89
C PHE A 233 5.76 -20.54 16.32
N THR A 234 7.04 -20.74 16.01
CA THR A 234 7.54 -21.99 15.41
C THR A 234 7.44 -23.18 16.36
N ASP A 235 7.60 -22.97 17.68
CA ASP A 235 7.49 -24.02 18.68
C ASP A 235 6.04 -24.44 18.96
N ARG A 236 5.10 -23.48 19.02
CA ARG A 236 3.76 -23.73 19.63
C ARG A 236 2.56 -23.35 18.79
N LEU A 237 2.71 -22.44 17.83
CA LEU A 237 1.56 -21.82 17.13
C LEU A 237 1.51 -22.12 15.63
N ASP A 238 2.58 -22.66 15.04
CA ASP A 238 2.56 -23.17 13.67
C ASP A 238 1.74 -24.46 13.57
N ASP A 239 0.44 -24.29 13.29
CA ASP A 239 -0.50 -25.36 13.01
C ASP A 239 -0.83 -25.49 11.50
N GLY A 240 -0.01 -24.86 10.64
CA GLY A 240 -0.27 -24.76 9.19
C GLY A 240 -1.52 -23.95 8.83
N ARG A 241 -2.13 -23.24 9.80
CA ARG A 241 -3.35 -22.42 9.65
C ARG A 241 -3.25 -21.06 10.34
N THR A 242 -2.06 -20.71 10.81
CA THR A 242 -1.80 -19.48 11.56
C THR A 242 -0.84 -18.58 10.78
N VAL A 243 -1.21 -17.31 10.64
CA VAL A 243 -0.36 -16.24 10.12
C VAL A 243 0.48 -15.69 11.26
N PHE A 244 1.77 -15.49 11.03
CA PHE A 244 2.62 -14.71 11.94
C PHE A 244 2.64 -13.26 11.49
N SER A 245 2.17 -12.34 12.33
CA SER A 245 2.20 -10.91 12.03
C SER A 245 3.05 -10.15 13.04
N HIS A 246 3.84 -9.20 12.57
CA HIS A 246 4.68 -8.34 13.40
C HIS A 246 4.85 -6.96 12.76
N LYS A 247 5.04 -5.94 13.58
CA LYS A 247 5.35 -4.58 13.12
C LYS A 247 6.77 -4.23 13.46
N VAL A 248 7.46 -3.61 12.51
CA VAL A 248 8.86 -3.17 12.66
C VAL A 248 8.92 -1.68 12.37
N GLY A 249 9.53 -0.89 13.24
CA GLY A 249 9.81 0.52 13.00
C GLY A 249 10.85 0.70 11.89
N LEU A 250 10.56 1.58 10.93
CA LEU A 250 11.50 2.04 9.91
C LEU A 250 11.86 3.50 10.15
N TRP A 251 13.13 3.86 9.94
CA TRP A 251 13.68 5.21 10.12
C TRP A 251 13.42 5.81 11.52
N SER A 252 13.19 4.96 12.52
CA SER A 252 12.97 5.36 13.92
C SER A 252 14.28 5.75 14.61
N GLY A 253 14.19 6.46 15.74
CA GLY A 253 15.35 6.74 16.59
C GLY A 253 16.33 7.79 16.03
N GLY A 254 15.87 8.61 15.08
CA GLY A 254 16.69 9.69 14.50
C GLY A 254 17.60 9.26 13.37
N THR A 255 17.45 8.04 12.83
CA THR A 255 18.17 7.59 11.63
C THR A 255 17.89 8.53 10.45
N PRO A 256 18.92 9.17 9.86
CA PRO A 256 18.72 10.11 8.77
C PRO A 256 18.17 9.43 7.51
N ASP A 257 17.06 9.92 6.99
CA ASP A 257 16.51 9.51 5.69
C ASP A 257 17.27 10.24 4.56
N PRO A 258 17.92 9.52 3.62
CA PRO A 258 18.66 10.15 2.53
C PRO A 258 17.74 10.89 1.53
N MET A 259 16.44 10.63 1.55
CA MET A 259 15.50 11.28 0.63
C MET A 259 15.14 12.69 1.12
N LEU A 260 14.71 12.82 2.36
CA LEU A 260 14.24 14.10 2.87
C LEU A 260 14.69 14.30 4.32
N PRO A 261 15.21 15.48 4.67
CA PRO A 261 15.65 15.71 6.04
C PRO A 261 14.44 15.84 6.99
N ALA A 262 14.65 15.47 8.25
CA ALA A 262 13.59 15.29 9.23
C ALA A 262 12.84 16.60 9.55
N GLU A 263 13.49 17.75 9.39
CA GLU A 263 12.90 19.09 9.55
C GLU A 263 11.88 19.47 8.48
N VAL A 264 11.81 18.74 7.36
CA VAL A 264 10.78 18.94 6.34
C VAL A 264 9.61 17.98 6.60
N ALA A 265 9.90 16.69 6.73
CA ALA A 265 8.92 15.69 7.16
C ALA A 265 9.61 14.53 7.90
N PRO A 266 9.09 14.10 9.06
CA PRO A 266 9.58 12.91 9.75
C PRO A 266 9.50 11.69 8.84
N ALA A 267 10.56 10.88 8.85
CA ALA A 267 10.68 9.70 8.01
C ALA A 267 10.16 8.42 8.67
N ASP A 268 9.79 8.47 9.96
CA ASP A 268 9.43 7.29 10.73
C ASP A 268 8.03 6.75 10.36
N TYR A 269 7.96 5.45 10.14
CA TYR A 269 6.71 4.72 9.94
C TYR A 269 6.89 3.23 10.26
N LEU A 270 5.81 2.46 10.19
CA LEU A 270 5.84 1.03 10.51
C LEU A 270 5.78 0.17 9.24
N LEU A 271 6.60 -0.88 9.20
CA LEU A 271 6.45 -2.03 8.32
C LEU A 271 5.53 -3.05 9.00
N SER A 272 4.38 -3.36 8.41
CA SER A 272 3.52 -4.48 8.82
C SER A 272 3.91 -5.73 8.04
N LEU A 273 4.55 -6.68 8.70
CA LEU A 273 4.88 -7.99 8.13
C LEU A 273 3.79 -9.00 8.44
N HIS A 274 3.39 -9.75 7.42
CA HIS A 274 2.46 -10.88 7.51
C HIS A 274 3.09 -12.11 6.86
N LEU A 275 3.65 -12.99 7.68
CA LEU A 275 4.27 -14.23 7.23
C LEU A 275 3.26 -15.37 7.25
N MET A 276 3.13 -16.05 6.11
CA MET A 276 2.22 -17.18 5.97
C MET A 276 2.83 -18.27 5.10
N THR A 277 2.57 -19.53 5.43
CA THR A 277 2.96 -20.63 4.55
C THR A 277 1.98 -20.75 3.38
N ARG A 278 2.37 -21.45 2.31
CA ARG A 278 1.47 -21.71 1.17
C ARG A 278 0.12 -22.33 1.58
N PRO A 279 0.03 -23.32 2.49
CA PRO A 279 -1.26 -23.84 2.97
C PRO A 279 -2.14 -22.79 3.66
N VAL A 280 -1.54 -21.82 4.38
CA VAL A 280 -2.28 -20.72 5.01
C VAL A 280 -2.83 -19.77 3.94
N LEU A 281 -2.03 -19.43 2.94
CA LEU A 281 -2.49 -18.64 1.80
C LEU A 281 -3.63 -19.35 1.06
N ASP A 282 -3.47 -20.63 0.74
CA ASP A 282 -4.49 -21.44 0.05
C ASP A 282 -5.82 -21.45 0.81
N ARG A 283 -5.75 -21.52 2.15
CA ARG A 283 -6.91 -21.39 3.03
C ARG A 283 -7.60 -20.02 2.88
N ILE A 284 -6.83 -18.94 2.80
CA ILE A 284 -7.30 -17.55 2.64
C ILE A 284 -7.91 -17.34 1.25
N LEU A 285 -7.25 -17.83 0.20
CA LEU A 285 -7.70 -17.75 -1.20
C LEU A 285 -8.86 -18.72 -1.50
N VAL A 286 -9.18 -19.61 -0.56
CA VAL A 286 -10.26 -20.59 -0.68
C VAL A 286 -10.03 -21.53 -1.88
N THR A 287 -8.77 -21.94 -2.11
CA THR A 287 -8.38 -22.77 -3.27
C THR A 287 -9.16 -24.08 -3.32
N SER A 288 -9.38 -24.71 -2.17
CA SER A 288 -10.15 -25.95 -2.01
C SER A 288 -11.65 -25.83 -2.35
N THR A 289 -12.15 -24.62 -2.62
CA THR A 289 -13.56 -24.39 -2.97
C THR A 289 -13.63 -23.75 -4.34
N PRO A 290 -14.01 -24.50 -5.40
CA PRO A 290 -14.09 -23.96 -6.76
C PRO A 290 -15.09 -22.81 -6.87
N ARG A 291 -16.24 -22.94 -6.22
CA ARG A 291 -17.32 -21.93 -6.21
C ARG A 291 -17.69 -21.54 -4.79
N ILE A 292 -17.63 -20.25 -4.51
CA ILE A 292 -17.96 -19.70 -3.20
C ILE A 292 -19.48 -19.59 -3.08
N ARG A 293 -20.13 -20.60 -2.50
CA ARG A 293 -21.56 -20.57 -2.16
C ARG A 293 -21.78 -20.99 -0.73
N ARG A 294 -22.86 -20.54 -0.09
CA ARG A 294 -23.16 -20.92 1.29
C ARG A 294 -23.25 -22.45 1.47
N GLU A 295 -23.85 -23.13 0.49
CA GLU A 295 -24.02 -24.59 0.44
C GLU A 295 -22.69 -25.36 0.34
N THR A 296 -21.71 -24.87 -0.41
CA THR A 296 -20.43 -25.56 -0.66
C THR A 296 -19.31 -25.10 0.27
N ALA A 297 -19.26 -23.80 0.56
CA ALA A 297 -18.21 -23.15 1.34
C ALA A 297 -18.60 -23.00 2.82
N GLY A 298 -19.86 -23.21 3.19
CA GLY A 298 -20.38 -22.88 4.50
C GLY A 298 -20.58 -21.37 4.70
N SER A 299 -21.07 -20.97 5.88
CA SER A 299 -21.40 -19.58 6.20
C SER A 299 -20.21 -18.70 6.58
N ARG A 300 -19.06 -19.29 6.95
CA ARG A 300 -17.85 -18.57 7.31
C ARG A 300 -16.62 -19.46 7.28
N ARG A 301 -15.46 -18.85 7.12
CA ARG A 301 -14.14 -19.46 7.32
C ARG A 301 -13.26 -18.48 8.09
N THR A 302 -12.45 -18.98 9.01
CA THR A 302 -11.49 -18.19 9.80
C THR A 302 -10.06 -18.65 9.57
N VAL A 303 -9.11 -17.79 9.86
CA VAL A 303 -7.68 -18.08 9.93
C VAL A 303 -7.15 -17.50 11.24
N LYS A 304 -6.13 -18.10 11.83
CA LYS A 304 -5.50 -17.56 13.04
C LYS A 304 -4.45 -16.53 12.63
N ASP A 305 -4.29 -15.48 13.43
CA ASP A 305 -3.33 -14.39 13.24
C ASP A 305 -2.63 -14.10 14.57
N TYR A 306 -1.37 -14.51 14.70
CA TYR A 306 -0.54 -14.25 15.88
C TYR A 306 0.12 -12.87 15.77
N ARG A 307 -0.24 -11.96 16.68
CA ARG A 307 0.16 -10.55 16.68
C ARG A 307 0.68 -10.09 18.03
N GLU A 308 1.40 -8.96 18.04
CA GLU A 308 1.94 -8.36 19.26
C GLU A 308 0.86 -7.86 20.21
N ALA A 309 -0.18 -7.23 19.67
CA ALA A 309 -1.24 -6.61 20.46
C ALA A 309 -2.63 -6.77 19.80
N PRO A 310 -3.70 -6.86 20.61
CA PRO A 310 -5.06 -6.89 20.09
C PRO A 310 -5.39 -5.56 19.40
N ARG A 311 -5.96 -5.63 18.19
CA ARG A 311 -6.51 -4.47 17.48
C ARG A 311 -8.01 -4.64 17.29
N GLY A 312 -8.79 -3.93 18.10
CA GLY A 312 -10.24 -3.97 18.06
C GLY A 312 -10.84 -5.30 18.53
N GLN A 313 -12.14 -5.29 18.80
CA GLN A 313 -12.88 -6.47 19.28
C GLN A 313 -13.79 -7.09 18.20
N ARG A 314 -13.85 -6.47 17.01
CA ARG A 314 -14.76 -6.87 15.93
C ARG A 314 -14.05 -6.91 14.58
N ASP A 315 -14.41 -7.91 13.79
CA ASP A 315 -14.16 -7.93 12.34
C ASP A 315 -15.18 -7.01 11.65
N HIS A 316 -14.68 -6.00 10.98
CA HIS A 316 -15.47 -5.22 10.04
C HIS A 316 -15.39 -5.87 8.67
N VAL A 317 -16.52 -6.25 8.09
CA VAL A 317 -16.62 -6.82 6.74
C VAL A 317 -17.78 -6.18 5.99
N ARG A 318 -17.71 -6.15 4.65
CA ARG A 318 -18.77 -5.57 3.81
C ARG A 318 -19.13 -6.48 2.66
N THR A 319 -20.40 -6.43 2.26
CA THR A 319 -20.91 -7.10 1.05
C THR A 319 -20.54 -6.32 -0.22
N PHE A 320 -20.68 -6.95 -1.39
CA PHE A 320 -20.59 -6.25 -2.68
C PHE A 320 -21.67 -5.17 -2.88
N ALA A 321 -22.75 -5.18 -2.10
CA ALA A 321 -23.74 -4.11 -2.05
C ALA A 321 -23.37 -2.99 -1.05
N GLY A 322 -22.20 -3.08 -0.41
CA GLY A 322 -21.72 -2.10 0.55
C GLY A 322 -22.30 -2.21 1.96
N ARG A 323 -23.20 -3.18 2.23
CA ARG A 323 -23.73 -3.45 3.58
C ARG A 323 -22.61 -3.87 4.52
N SER A 324 -22.49 -3.17 5.64
CA SER A 324 -21.45 -3.40 6.65
C SER A 324 -21.91 -4.29 7.79
N TYR A 325 -21.00 -5.12 8.28
CA TYR A 325 -21.16 -5.96 9.46
C TYR A 325 -19.98 -5.78 10.40
N HIS A 326 -20.27 -5.68 11.71
CA HIS A 326 -19.27 -5.68 12.77
C HIS A 326 -19.47 -6.93 13.61
N LEU A 327 -18.68 -7.97 13.32
CA LEU A 327 -18.85 -9.30 13.88
C LEU A 327 -17.81 -9.54 14.97
N ASP A 328 -18.17 -10.27 16.02
CA ASP A 328 -17.23 -10.54 17.12
C ASP A 328 -15.97 -11.26 16.61
N LEU A 329 -14.83 -10.82 17.13
CA LEU A 329 -13.52 -11.37 16.81
C LEU A 329 -12.94 -12.07 18.03
N ALA A 330 -12.80 -13.40 17.95
CA ALA A 330 -12.14 -14.17 18.98
C ALA A 330 -10.66 -13.75 19.08
N THR A 331 -10.25 -13.43 20.31
CA THR A 331 -8.88 -13.02 20.62
C THR A 331 -8.47 -13.68 21.93
N THR A 332 -7.36 -14.40 21.90
CA THR A 332 -6.81 -15.11 23.06
C THR A 332 -5.42 -14.56 23.35
N SER A 333 -5.14 -14.20 24.60
CA SER A 333 -3.79 -13.82 25.02
C SER A 333 -2.88 -15.04 24.96
N VAL A 334 -1.68 -14.88 24.41
CA VAL A 334 -0.65 -15.93 24.36
C VAL A 334 0.71 -15.29 24.66
N ASP A 335 1.74 -16.10 24.89
CA ASP A 335 3.07 -15.57 25.15
C ASP A 335 3.55 -14.69 23.99
N GLY A 336 4.12 -13.53 24.31
CA GLY A 336 4.59 -12.56 23.31
C GLY A 336 3.48 -11.87 22.49
N GLY A 337 2.20 -11.99 22.85
CA GLY A 337 1.14 -11.18 22.26
C GLY A 337 -0.27 -11.79 22.33
N CYS A 338 -0.95 -11.90 21.19
CA CYS A 338 -2.30 -12.43 21.10
C CYS A 338 -2.53 -13.24 19.81
N LEU A 339 -3.41 -14.22 19.89
CA LEU A 339 -3.92 -14.97 18.76
C LEU A 339 -5.32 -14.46 18.44
N ARG A 340 -5.50 -13.90 17.24
CA ARG A 340 -6.80 -13.46 16.73
C ARG A 340 -7.32 -14.47 15.72
N GLU A 341 -8.63 -14.60 15.60
CA GLU A 341 -9.24 -15.46 14.58
C GLU A 341 -10.09 -14.66 13.58
N PRO A 342 -9.46 -13.79 12.76
CA PRO A 342 -10.20 -13.05 11.76
C PRO A 342 -10.89 -13.97 10.76
N ARG A 343 -12.02 -13.50 10.26
CA ARG A 343 -12.70 -14.13 9.13
C ARG A 343 -11.81 -14.04 7.88
N VAL A 344 -11.70 -15.18 7.19
CA VAL A 344 -11.30 -15.25 5.77
C VAL A 344 -12.46 -14.75 4.92
N TYR A 345 -13.68 -15.19 5.22
CA TYR A 345 -14.92 -14.65 4.66
C TYR A 345 -16.10 -14.90 5.59
N TYR A 346 -17.19 -14.18 5.31
CA TYR A 346 -18.51 -14.39 5.88
C TYR A 346 -19.56 -14.38 4.77
N ILE A 347 -20.51 -15.31 4.84
CA ILE A 347 -21.70 -15.32 3.99
C ILE A 347 -22.90 -15.08 4.89
N ASP A 348 -23.59 -13.96 4.66
CA ASP A 348 -24.75 -13.57 5.47
C ASP A 348 -25.97 -14.47 5.21
N GLN A 349 -27.03 -14.29 6.00
CA GLN A 349 -28.28 -15.05 5.89
C GLN A 349 -29.00 -14.89 4.55
N PHE A 350 -28.66 -13.86 3.76
CA PHE A 350 -29.21 -13.61 2.44
C PHE A 350 -28.32 -14.18 1.33
N ASP A 351 -27.28 -14.96 1.68
CA ASP A 351 -26.23 -15.43 0.78
C ASP A 351 -25.42 -14.28 0.17
N ALA A 352 -25.02 -13.28 0.98
CA ALA A 352 -24.13 -12.19 0.56
C ALA A 352 -22.70 -12.46 1.01
N TYR A 353 -21.77 -12.48 0.07
CA TYR A 353 -20.37 -12.67 0.36
C TYR A 353 -19.75 -11.40 0.92
N CYS A 354 -19.03 -11.56 2.02
CA CYS A 354 -18.22 -10.54 2.64
C CYS A 354 -16.78 -11.05 2.70
N PRO A 355 -15.87 -10.52 1.86
CA PRO A 355 -14.45 -10.79 1.98
C PRO A 355 -13.96 -10.42 3.38
N GLY A 356 -13.13 -11.29 3.96
CA GLY A 356 -12.56 -11.10 5.30
C GLY A 356 -11.24 -10.33 5.28
N PHE A 357 -10.55 -10.29 6.42
CA PHE A 357 -9.41 -9.38 6.65
C PHE A 357 -8.29 -9.51 5.59
N TYR A 358 -7.75 -10.72 5.41
CA TYR A 358 -6.67 -10.94 4.44
C TYR A 358 -7.14 -10.91 3.00
N GLN A 359 -8.37 -11.36 2.72
CA GLN A 359 -8.92 -11.26 1.38
C GLN A 359 -9.09 -9.81 0.93
N MET A 360 -9.55 -8.92 1.82
CA MET A 360 -9.66 -7.49 1.51
C MET A 360 -8.30 -6.87 1.15
N MET A 361 -7.21 -7.30 1.80
CA MET A 361 -5.85 -6.86 1.44
C MET A 361 -5.42 -7.31 0.04
N LEU A 362 -6.02 -8.37 -0.48
CA LEU A 362 -5.72 -8.99 -1.78
C LEU A 362 -6.76 -8.65 -2.86
N VAL A 363 -7.83 -7.93 -2.52
CA VAL A 363 -8.86 -7.48 -3.48
C VAL A 363 -8.26 -6.47 -4.47
N PRO A 364 -7.63 -5.36 -4.02
CA PRO A 364 -6.72 -4.62 -4.88
C PRO A 364 -5.61 -5.56 -5.34
N PRO A 365 -5.31 -5.64 -6.64
CA PRO A 365 -4.21 -6.48 -7.12
C PRO A 365 -2.91 -6.11 -6.39
N PRO A 366 -2.29 -7.05 -5.67
CA PRO A 366 -1.01 -6.80 -5.03
C PRO A 366 0.08 -6.65 -6.07
N ASP A 367 1.08 -5.82 -5.78
CA ASP A 367 2.34 -5.92 -6.51
C ASP A 367 3.17 -7.04 -5.92
N LEU A 368 3.92 -7.75 -6.77
CA LEU A 368 4.81 -8.84 -6.34
C LEU A 368 6.25 -8.40 -6.59
N PRO A 369 6.93 -7.77 -5.61
CA PRO A 369 8.30 -7.30 -5.82
C PRO A 369 9.28 -8.46 -6.08
N TRP A 370 8.99 -9.67 -5.59
CA TRP A 370 9.62 -10.94 -5.95
C TRP A 370 8.58 -12.08 -5.86
N ASP A 371 8.77 -13.17 -6.62
CA ASP A 371 7.74 -14.22 -6.83
C ASP A 371 8.36 -15.59 -7.13
N HIS A 372 9.13 -16.16 -6.21
CA HIS A 372 9.75 -17.48 -6.41
C HIS A 372 8.77 -18.66 -6.28
N LEU A 373 7.60 -18.45 -5.68
CA LEU A 373 6.59 -19.51 -5.49
C LEU A 373 5.52 -19.51 -6.58
N ASP A 374 5.64 -18.64 -7.60
CA ASP A 374 4.70 -18.46 -8.71
C ASP A 374 3.25 -18.32 -8.22
N LEU A 375 2.98 -17.27 -7.42
CA LEU A 375 1.67 -17.06 -6.81
C LEU A 375 0.65 -16.39 -7.74
N ARG A 376 1.10 -15.84 -8.88
CA ARG A 376 0.21 -15.14 -9.83
C ARG A 376 -0.97 -15.99 -10.29
N PRO A 377 -0.83 -17.28 -10.66
CA PRO A 377 -1.96 -18.11 -11.03
C PRO A 377 -3.00 -18.24 -9.91
N ALA A 378 -2.57 -18.46 -8.67
CA ALA A 378 -3.47 -18.60 -7.52
C ALA A 378 -4.22 -17.28 -7.20
N LEU A 379 -3.52 -16.15 -7.29
CA LEU A 379 -4.13 -14.82 -7.12
C LEU A 379 -5.14 -14.51 -8.24
N ASN A 380 -4.83 -14.87 -9.48
CA ASN A 380 -5.75 -14.72 -10.61
C ASN A 380 -6.99 -15.61 -10.48
N GLU A 381 -6.82 -16.86 -10.04
CA GLU A 381 -7.94 -17.76 -9.75
C GLU A 381 -8.84 -17.20 -8.64
N PHE A 382 -8.24 -16.67 -7.57
CA PHE A 382 -8.99 -16.02 -6.50
C PHE A 382 -9.81 -14.84 -7.01
N ARG A 383 -9.23 -13.98 -7.86
CA ARG A 383 -9.96 -12.86 -8.49
C ARG A 383 -11.12 -13.36 -9.34
N ALA A 384 -10.90 -14.38 -10.17
CA ALA A 384 -11.96 -14.98 -10.98
C ALA A 384 -13.10 -15.55 -10.13
N LYS A 385 -12.79 -16.14 -8.95
CA LYS A 385 -13.82 -16.59 -7.99
C LYS A 385 -14.63 -15.44 -7.39
N LEU A 386 -14.00 -14.30 -7.12
CA LEU A 386 -14.72 -13.11 -6.66
C LEU A 386 -15.64 -12.58 -7.76
N ASP A 387 -15.16 -12.53 -9.01
CA ASP A 387 -15.95 -12.10 -10.15
C ASP A 387 -17.17 -13.02 -10.39
N GLU A 388 -16.97 -14.34 -10.40
CA GLU A 388 -18.06 -15.32 -10.48
C GLU A 388 -19.06 -15.14 -9.32
N ARG A 389 -18.58 -14.83 -8.12
CA ARG A 389 -19.44 -14.60 -6.97
C ARG A 389 -20.28 -13.34 -7.13
N VAL A 390 -19.71 -12.23 -7.60
CA VAL A 390 -20.44 -10.99 -7.86
C VAL A 390 -21.51 -11.21 -8.92
N GLN A 391 -21.19 -11.91 -10.01
CA GLN A 391 -22.15 -12.26 -11.06
C GLN A 391 -23.30 -13.12 -10.53
N TYR A 392 -22.99 -14.13 -9.72
CA TYR A 392 -24.01 -14.95 -9.06
C TYR A 392 -24.94 -14.12 -8.16
N GLU A 393 -24.38 -13.20 -7.36
CA GLU A 393 -25.18 -12.30 -6.53
C GLU A 393 -26.02 -11.32 -7.36
N ALA A 394 -25.52 -10.86 -8.52
CA ALA A 394 -26.26 -9.96 -9.41
C ALA A 394 -27.50 -10.64 -10.01
N VAL A 395 -27.39 -11.93 -10.38
CA VAL A 395 -28.52 -12.72 -10.90
C VAL A 395 -29.59 -12.94 -9.83
N THR A 396 -29.16 -13.21 -8.60
CA THR A 396 -30.07 -13.49 -7.47
C THR A 396 -30.64 -12.20 -6.83
N ARG A 397 -29.98 -11.05 -7.01
CA ARG A 397 -30.36 -9.76 -6.44
C ARG A 397 -30.39 -8.65 -7.50
N ARG A 398 -31.29 -8.81 -8.47
CA ARG A 398 -31.39 -7.94 -9.66
C ARG A 398 -31.55 -6.44 -9.39
N HIS A 399 -31.95 -6.06 -8.19
CA HIS A 399 -32.14 -4.65 -7.80
C HIS A 399 -31.00 -4.06 -6.96
N ALA A 400 -30.00 -4.87 -6.57
CA ALA A 400 -28.86 -4.40 -5.81
C ALA A 400 -27.76 -3.90 -6.76
N LEU A 401 -27.24 -2.70 -6.51
CA LEU A 401 -25.98 -2.27 -7.12
C LEU A 401 -24.84 -3.06 -6.46
N LEU A 402 -24.23 -3.97 -7.23
CA LEU A 402 -23.11 -4.79 -6.75
C LEU A 402 -21.82 -4.31 -7.40
N ARG A 403 -20.81 -4.11 -6.56
CA ARG A 403 -19.48 -3.65 -6.97
C ARG A 403 -18.42 -4.31 -6.10
N PRO A 404 -17.36 -4.90 -6.68
CA PRO A 404 -16.23 -5.42 -5.90
C PRO A 404 -15.65 -4.39 -4.93
N SER A 405 -15.53 -3.11 -5.35
CA SER A 405 -14.98 -2.06 -4.50
C SER A 405 -15.80 -1.80 -3.23
N LEU A 406 -17.13 -1.99 -3.27
CA LEU A 406 -18.03 -1.75 -2.14
C LEU A 406 -17.83 -2.76 -0.99
N ALA A 407 -17.25 -3.93 -1.28
CA ALA A 407 -16.90 -4.92 -0.27
C ALA A 407 -15.66 -4.55 0.55
N HIS A 408 -14.86 -3.56 0.13
CA HIS A 408 -13.67 -3.16 0.87
C HIS A 408 -14.00 -2.17 1.99
N VAL A 409 -13.55 -2.47 3.22
CA VAL A 409 -13.83 -1.64 4.41
C VAL A 409 -13.12 -0.29 4.42
N ARG A 410 -12.09 -0.11 3.59
CA ARG A 410 -11.38 1.16 3.40
C ARG A 410 -11.59 1.75 2.01
N ARG A 411 -12.73 1.50 1.37
CA ARG A 411 -13.00 1.98 0.00
C ARG A 411 -12.81 3.49 -0.13
N GLU A 412 -13.15 4.25 0.91
CA GLU A 412 -12.95 5.70 0.99
C GLU A 412 -11.48 6.14 0.92
N ALA A 413 -10.54 5.23 1.20
CA ALA A 413 -9.11 5.45 1.10
C ALA A 413 -8.54 5.13 -0.28
N PHE A 414 -9.32 4.53 -1.18
CA PHE A 414 -8.86 4.10 -2.50
C PHE A 414 -8.70 5.28 -3.43
N ALA A 415 -7.62 5.26 -4.22
CA ALA A 415 -7.49 6.15 -5.35
C ALA A 415 -8.62 5.84 -6.38
N PRO A 416 -9.20 6.86 -7.05
CA PRO A 416 -10.32 6.63 -7.96
C PRO A 416 -10.03 5.66 -9.11
N HIS A 417 -8.78 5.60 -9.59
CA HIS A 417 -8.38 4.63 -10.62
C HIS A 417 -8.45 3.17 -10.12
N VAL A 418 -8.19 2.92 -8.82
CA VAL A 418 -8.32 1.59 -8.20
C VAL A 418 -9.78 1.19 -8.11
N ILE A 419 -10.66 2.12 -7.74
CA ILE A 419 -12.11 1.87 -7.74
C ILE A 419 -12.58 1.52 -9.16
N ARG A 420 -12.16 2.29 -10.17
CA ARG A 420 -12.49 2.01 -11.58
C ARG A 420 -11.99 0.63 -12.02
N LEU A 421 -10.74 0.29 -11.69
CA LEU A 421 -10.15 -1.01 -12.02
C LEU A 421 -10.91 -2.19 -11.39
N LEU A 422 -11.37 -2.04 -10.15
CA LEU A 422 -12.09 -3.10 -9.45
C LEU A 422 -13.54 -3.23 -9.92
N ASP A 423 -14.16 -2.13 -10.32
CA ASP A 423 -15.57 -2.07 -10.71
C ASP A 423 -15.78 -2.18 -12.24
N GLU A 424 -14.69 -2.31 -13.01
CA GLU A 424 -14.74 -2.45 -14.47
C GLU A 424 -15.55 -3.69 -14.87
N GLY A 425 -16.55 -3.50 -15.73
CA GLY A 425 -17.40 -4.59 -16.23
C GLY A 425 -18.65 -4.90 -15.41
N TYR A 426 -18.94 -4.13 -14.35
CA TYR A 426 -20.15 -4.30 -13.53
C TYR A 426 -21.17 -3.19 -13.69
#